data_AF-A0A833D7P8-F1
#
_entry.id   AF-A0A833D7P8-F1
#
_cell.length_a   1.000
_cell.length_b   1.000
_cell.length_c   1.000
_cell.angle_alpha   90.00
_cell.angle_beta   90.00
_cell.angle_gamma   90.00
#
_symmetry.space_group_name_H-M   'P 1'
#
loop_
_entity.id
_entity.type
_entity.pdbx_description
1 polymer ?
#
loop_
_entity_poly.entity_id
_entity_poly.type
_entity_poly.pdbx_seq_one_letter_code
_entity_poly.pdbx_strand_id
1 'polypeptide(L)'
;TVHVHGHCHQKALGAFDAVGKALGLVEGLKVMTIQSSCCGMAGAFGYAADTYPVSRAMAEADLLPAVRKAAGEDIIAADGFSCRHQIADLSGRRALHVARILEEAMGGGDAA
;
A
#
# COMPACT_ATOMS: atom_id res chain seq x y z
N THR A 1 -5.28 -10.61 -7.63
CA THR A 1 -6.07 -9.54 -6.97
C THR A 1 -5.14 -8.40 -6.60
N VAL A 2 -5.64 -7.18 -6.40
CA VAL A 2 -4.86 -6.06 -5.84
C VAL A 2 -5.43 -5.66 -4.49
N HIS A 3 -4.61 -5.68 -3.44
CA HIS A 3 -4.95 -5.17 -2.11
C HIS A 3 -4.35 -3.78 -1.92
N VAL A 4 -5.21 -2.77 -1.76
CA VAL A 4 -4.82 -1.36 -1.76
C VAL A 4 -4.86 -0.79 -0.34
N HIS A 5 -3.72 -0.29 0.15
CA HIS A 5 -3.66 0.54 1.34
C HIS A 5 -3.77 2.02 0.97
N GLY A 6 -4.85 2.67 1.43
CA GLY A 6 -5.04 4.11 1.23
C GLY A 6 -4.11 4.95 2.10
N HIS A 7 -3.38 5.87 1.48
CA HIS A 7 -2.46 6.76 2.19
C HIS A 7 -3.23 7.63 3.19
N CYS A 8 -2.66 7.85 4.38
CA CYS A 8 -3.32 8.65 5.42
C CYS A 8 -3.72 10.05 4.93
N HIS A 9 -2.88 10.71 4.12
CA HIS A 9 -3.22 12.02 3.53
C HIS A 9 -4.34 11.93 2.49
N GLN A 10 -4.40 10.86 1.68
CA GLN A 10 -5.50 10.67 0.72
C GLN A 10 -6.83 10.48 1.46
N LYS A 11 -6.82 9.70 2.56
CA LYS A 11 -8.02 9.47 3.38
C LYS A 11 -8.46 10.73 4.11
N ALA A 12 -7.53 11.49 4.69
CA ALA A 12 -7.83 12.75 5.36
C ALA A 12 -8.48 13.80 4.43
N LEU A 13 -8.15 13.74 3.14
CA LEU A 13 -8.70 14.62 2.10
C LEU A 13 -9.90 14.02 1.36
N GLY A 14 -10.39 12.82 1.72
CA GLY A 14 -11.47 12.13 1.01
C GLY A 14 -11.13 11.73 -0.43
N ALA A 15 -9.84 11.69 -0.78
CA ALA A 15 -9.35 11.45 -2.14
C ALA A 15 -9.03 9.97 -2.42
N PHE A 16 -9.04 9.11 -1.41
CA PHE A 16 -8.65 7.71 -1.57
C PHE A 16 -9.57 6.92 -2.53
N ASP A 17 -10.87 7.21 -2.53
CA ASP A 17 -11.83 6.50 -3.40
C ASP A 17 -11.50 6.62 -4.89
N ALA A 18 -10.83 7.70 -5.30
CA ALA A 18 -10.38 7.88 -6.68
C ALA A 18 -9.37 6.81 -7.11
N VAL A 19 -8.54 6.32 -6.19
CA VAL A 19 -7.56 5.26 -6.43
C VAL A 19 -8.27 3.94 -6.76
N GLY A 20 -9.25 3.56 -5.94
CA GLY A 20 -10.04 2.35 -6.16
C GLY A 20 -10.82 2.41 -7.47
N LYS A 21 -11.41 3.57 -7.79
CA LYS A 21 -12.10 3.81 -9.07
C LYS A 21 -11.17 3.67 -10.27
N ALA A 22 -9.97 4.25 -10.21
CA ALA A 22 -8.98 4.18 -11.30
C ALA A 22 -8.52 2.74 -11.55
N LEU A 23 -8.18 2.00 -10.50
CA LEU A 23 -7.83 0.57 -10.63
C LEU A 23 -9.00 -0.27 -11.16
N GLY A 24 -10.23 0.07 -10.78
CA GLY A 24 -11.44 -0.60 -11.26
C GLY A 24 -11.73 -0.42 -12.76
N LEU A 25 -11.02 0.48 -13.45
CA LEU A 25 -11.09 0.60 -14.91
C LEU A 25 -10.30 -0.50 -15.63
N VAL A 26 -9.40 -1.21 -14.94
CA VAL A 26 -8.63 -2.30 -15.53
C VAL A 26 -9.49 -3.57 -15.56
N GLU A 27 -9.78 -4.05 -16.77
CA GLU A 27 -10.58 -5.27 -16.96
C GLU A 27 -9.93 -6.48 -16.29
N GLY A 28 -10.74 -7.29 -15.60
CA GLY A 28 -10.28 -8.48 -14.87
C GLY A 28 -9.54 -8.21 -13.56
N LEU A 29 -9.25 -6.95 -13.22
CA LEU A 29 -8.55 -6.59 -11.98
C LEU A 29 -9.52 -6.53 -10.80
N LYS A 30 -9.45 -7.53 -9.91
CA LYS A 30 -10.17 -7.48 -8.63
C LYS A 30 -9.45 -6.56 -7.64
N VAL A 31 -10.07 -5.44 -7.29
CA VAL A 31 -9.55 -4.46 -6.33
C VAL A 31 -10.15 -4.70 -4.94
N MET A 32 -9.30 -4.80 -3.93
CA MET A 32 -9.68 -4.96 -2.53
C MET A 32 -9.03 -3.89 -1.67
N THR A 33 -9.80 -3.14 -0.90
CA THR A 33 -9.25 -2.14 0.01
C THR A 33 -8.81 -2.79 1.32
N ILE A 34 -7.56 -2.53 1.74
CA ILE A 34 -7.08 -2.87 3.08
C ILE A 34 -7.65 -1.85 4.06
N GLN A 35 -8.62 -2.27 4.87
CA GLN A 35 -9.14 -1.47 5.99
C GLN A 35 -8.04 -1.31 7.03
N SER A 36 -7.42 -0.13 7.05
CA SER A 36 -6.28 0.19 7.89
C SER A 36 -6.19 1.70 8.09
N SER A 37 -5.58 2.11 9.20
CA SER A 37 -5.33 3.52 9.53
C SER A 37 -4.04 4.03 8.85
N CYS A 38 -3.02 4.42 9.59
CA CYS A 38 -1.72 4.82 9.05
C CYS A 38 -0.78 3.60 8.92
N CYS A 39 0.19 3.66 8.02
CA CYS A 39 1.27 2.66 7.99
C CYS A 39 2.23 2.80 9.20
N GLY A 40 2.22 3.94 9.89
CA GLY A 40 3.08 4.21 11.04
C GLY A 40 4.46 4.76 10.69
N MET A 41 4.90 4.79 9.43
CA MET A 41 6.26 5.25 9.10
C MET A 41 6.42 6.77 9.14
N ALA A 42 5.58 7.55 8.44
CA ALA A 42 5.63 9.02 8.45
C ALA A 42 7.05 9.65 8.36
N GLY A 43 7.96 9.05 7.58
CA GLY A 43 9.35 9.53 7.43
C GLY A 43 10.21 9.21 8.65
N ALA A 44 10.83 10.23 9.26
CA ALA A 44 11.77 10.07 10.37
C ALA A 44 11.15 9.39 11.60
N PHE A 45 9.83 9.56 11.81
CA PHE A 45 9.09 8.91 12.91
C PHE A 45 9.21 7.38 12.88
N GLY A 46 9.26 6.78 11.69
CA GLY A 46 9.38 5.34 11.51
C GLY A 46 10.80 4.81 11.64
N TYR A 47 11.80 5.69 11.75
CA TYR A 47 13.20 5.30 11.87
C TYR A 47 13.82 5.69 13.22
N ALA A 48 13.30 6.73 13.88
CA ALA A 48 13.86 7.19 15.15
C ALA A 48 13.66 6.14 16.26
N ALA A 49 14.71 5.89 17.04
CA ALA A 49 14.76 4.78 17.98
C ALA A 49 13.69 4.86 19.08
N ASP A 50 13.32 6.07 19.48
CA ASP A 50 12.29 6.38 20.47
C ASP A 50 10.86 6.15 19.93
N THR A 51 10.62 6.40 18.64
CA THR A 51 9.30 6.26 18.03
C THR A 51 9.11 4.98 17.22
N TYR A 52 10.18 4.24 16.92
CA TYR A 52 10.13 3.00 16.15
C TYR A 52 9.15 1.94 16.73
N PRO A 53 9.11 1.70 18.06
CA PRO A 53 8.14 0.75 18.62
C PRO A 53 6.69 1.16 18.35
N VAL A 54 6.38 2.46 18.42
CA VAL A 54 5.05 3.02 18.14
C VAL A 54 4.74 2.92 16.65
N SER A 55 5.68 3.29 15.79
CA SER A 55 5.57 3.15 14.33
C SER A 55 5.20 1.72 13.93
N ARG A 56 5.90 0.74 14.50
CA ARG A 56 5.61 -0.69 14.29
C ARG A 56 4.24 -1.09 14.82
N ALA A 57 3.88 -0.67 16.03
CA ALA A 57 2.58 -1.00 16.62
C ALA A 57 1.41 -0.48 15.75
N MET A 58 1.55 0.71 15.17
CA MET A 58 0.57 1.26 14.23
C MET A 58 0.43 0.40 12.96
N ALA A 59 1.56 -0.06 12.39
CA ALA A 59 1.56 -0.91 11.22
C ALA A 59 0.92 -2.28 11.49
N GLU A 60 1.23 -2.87 12.64
CA GLU A 60 0.74 -4.19 13.07
C GLU A 60 -0.74 -4.19 13.50
N ALA A 61 -1.33 -3.02 13.73
CA ALA A 61 -2.74 -2.92 14.13
C ALA A 61 -3.67 -3.55 13.07
N ASP A 62 -3.47 -3.20 11.79
CA ASP A 62 -4.34 -3.66 10.69
C ASP A 62 -3.60 -3.91 9.37
N LEU A 63 -2.63 -3.03 9.03
CA LEU A 63 -1.99 -3.05 7.71
C LEU A 63 -1.17 -4.32 7.49
N LEU A 64 -0.21 -4.61 8.37
CA LEU A 64 0.68 -5.75 8.19
C LEU A 64 -0.05 -7.10 8.29
N PRO A 65 -1.01 -7.32 9.21
CA PRO A 65 -1.82 -8.53 9.19
C PRO A 65 -2.55 -8.75 7.86
N ALA A 66 -3.15 -7.70 7.28
CA ALA A 66 -3.81 -7.80 5.99
C ALA A 66 -2.84 -8.11 4.84
N VAL A 67 -1.68 -7.47 4.82
CA VAL A 67 -0.61 -7.73 3.84
C VAL A 67 -0.11 -9.17 3.92
N ARG A 68 0.10 -9.71 5.13
CA ARG A 68 0.54 -11.10 5.34
C ARG A 68 -0.54 -12.12 4.95
N LYS A 69 -1.83 -11.75 5.06
CA LYS A 69 -2.97 -12.60 4.69
C LYS A 69 -3.23 -12.66 3.18
N ALA A 70 -2.85 -11.62 2.44
CA ALA A 70 -2.97 -11.60 0.99
C ALA A 70 -2.17 -12.74 0.35
N ALA A 71 -2.74 -13.36 -0.70
CA ALA A 71 -2.09 -14.47 -1.39
C ALA A 71 -0.72 -14.06 -1.97
N GLY A 72 0.14 -15.04 -2.25
CA GLY A 72 1.52 -14.77 -2.70
C GLY A 72 1.55 -14.04 -4.04
N GLU A 73 0.65 -14.41 -4.94
CA GLU A 73 0.42 -13.84 -6.27
C GLU A 73 -0.38 -12.54 -6.25
N ASP A 74 -0.98 -12.18 -5.12
CA ASP A 74 -1.73 -10.93 -5.01
C ASP A 74 -0.78 -9.73 -4.93
N ILE A 75 -1.18 -8.65 -5.60
CA ILE A 75 -0.44 -7.39 -5.61
C ILE A 75 -0.81 -6.60 -4.36
N ILE A 76 0.18 -6.04 -3.67
CA ILE A 76 -0.02 -5.03 -2.63
C ILE A 76 0.20 -3.66 -3.26
N ALA A 77 -0.75 -2.74 -3.12
CA ALA A 77 -0.66 -1.39 -3.66
C ALA A 77 -0.65 -0.33 -2.54
N ALA A 78 0.26 0.62 -2.64
CA ALA A 78 0.34 1.78 -1.76
C ALA A 78 1.04 2.96 -2.47
N ASP A 79 0.39 4.12 -2.54
CA ASP A 79 0.93 5.30 -3.23
C ASP A 79 1.99 6.04 -2.39
N GLY A 80 1.92 5.94 -1.06
CA GLY A 80 2.91 6.53 -0.17
C GLY A 80 4.25 5.83 -0.27
N PHE A 81 5.32 6.60 -0.53
CA PHE A 81 6.70 6.10 -0.47
C PHE A 81 7.01 5.46 0.89
N SER A 82 6.66 6.15 1.98
CA SER A 82 6.84 5.64 3.34
C SER A 82 5.98 4.41 3.63
N CYS A 83 4.75 4.34 3.10
CA CYS A 83 3.93 3.14 3.24
C CYS A 83 4.58 1.93 2.57
N ARG A 84 5.15 2.10 1.36
CA ARG A 84 5.83 1.00 0.66
C ARG A 84 7.07 0.52 1.40
N HIS A 85 7.87 1.42 1.97
CA HIS A 85 9.04 1.05 2.77
C HIS A 85 8.63 0.30 4.03
N GLN A 86 7.68 0.82 4.79
CA GLN A 86 7.17 0.14 5.99
C GLN A 86 6.65 -1.26 5.71
N ILE A 87 5.90 -1.43 4.61
CA ILE A 87 5.38 -2.73 4.19
C ILE A 87 6.55 -3.66 3.86
N ALA A 88 7.54 -3.19 3.09
CA ALA A 88 8.72 -3.98 2.74
C ALA A 88 9.51 -4.39 3.99
N ASP A 89 9.84 -3.45 4.86
CA ASP A 89 10.70 -3.65 6.02
C ASP A 89 10.08 -4.60 7.06
N LEU A 90 8.75 -4.50 7.27
CA LEU A 90 8.10 -5.22 8.37
C LEU A 90 7.34 -6.49 7.94
N SER A 91 7.02 -6.64 6.65
CA SER A 91 6.33 -7.84 6.13
C SER A 91 7.16 -8.66 5.12
N GLY A 92 8.22 -8.08 4.55
CA GLY A 92 8.97 -8.68 3.44
C GLY A 92 8.23 -8.66 2.10
N ARG A 93 6.99 -8.15 2.04
CA ARG A 93 6.24 -7.97 0.79
C ARG A 93 6.59 -6.65 0.14
N ARG A 94 6.73 -6.65 -1.18
CA ARG A 94 6.90 -5.41 -1.96
C ARG A 94 5.53 -4.85 -2.35
N ALA A 95 5.25 -3.61 -1.96
CA ALA A 95 4.09 -2.88 -2.44
C ALA A 95 4.43 -2.06 -3.70
N LEU A 96 3.47 -1.92 -4.62
CA LEU A 96 3.56 -1.12 -5.85
C LEU A 96 2.84 0.21 -5.70
N HIS A 97 3.34 1.23 -6.39
CA HIS A 97 2.56 2.45 -6.63
C HIS A 97 1.48 2.15 -7.67
N VAL A 98 0.27 2.70 -7.51
CA VAL A 98 -0.87 2.41 -8.40
C VAL A 98 -0.56 2.73 -9.86
N ALA A 99 0.16 3.81 -10.13
CA ALA A 99 0.63 4.16 -11.47
C ALA A 99 1.41 3.03 -12.18
N ARG A 100 2.21 2.23 -11.46
CA ARG A 100 2.94 1.09 -12.06
C ARG A 100 1.99 -0.05 -12.44
N ILE A 101 0.95 -0.28 -11.63
CA ILE A 101 -0.08 -1.29 -11.93
C ILE A 101 -0.86 -0.87 -13.19
N LEU A 102 -1.19 0.41 -13.30
CA LEU A 102 -1.87 0.95 -14.49
C LEU A 102 -0.99 0.90 -15.74
N GLU A 103 0.30 1.22 -15.61
CA GLU A 103 1.29 1.10 -16.69
C GLU A 103 1.39 -0.33 -17.22
N GLU A 104 1.53 -1.31 -16.32
CA GLU A 104 1.54 -2.74 -16.68
C GLU A 104 0.23 -3.15 -17.38
N ALA A 105 -0.91 -2.67 -16.90
CA ALA A 105 -2.22 -2.95 -17.51
C ALA A 105 -2.40 -2.35 -18.92
N MET A 106 -1.69 -1.26 -19.24
CA MET A 106 -1.71 -0.64 -20.58
C MET A 106 -0.73 -1.30 -21.57
N GLY A 107 -0.03 -2.37 -21.17
CA GLY A 107 0.98 -3.01 -22.00
C GLY A 107 2.34 -2.31 -22.00
N GLY A 108 2.60 -1.41 -21.04
CA GLY A 108 3.86 -0.69 -20.90
C GLY A 108 5.03 -1.51 -20.32
N GLY A 109 4.89 -2.84 -20.23
CA GLY A 109 5.86 -3.74 -19.63
C GLY A 109 6.97 -4.20 -20.58
N ASP A 110 7.63 -3.28 -21.29
CA ASP A 110 8.87 -3.53 -22.06
C ASP A 110 9.85 -2.34 -21.88
N ALA A 111 10.11 -1.95 -20.64
CA ALA A 111 11.19 -1.00 -20.30
C ALA A 111 11.70 -1.19 -18.87
N ALA A 112 12.48 -2.25 -18.65
CA ALA A 112 13.61 -2.31 -17.70
C ALA A 112 14.40 -3.61 -17.89
#